data_AF-A0A0C2D391-F1
#
_entry.id   AF-A0A0C2D391-F1
#
_cell.length_a   1.000
_cell.length_b   1.000
_cell.length_c   1.000
_cell.angle_alpha   90.00
_cell.angle_beta   90.00
_cell.angle_gamma   90.00
#
_symmetry.space_group_name_H-M   'P 1'
#
loop_
_entity.id
_entity.type
_entity.pdbx_description
1 polymer ?
#
loop_
_entity_poly.entity_id
_entity_poly.type
_entity_poly.pdbx_seq_one_letter_code
_entity_poly.pdbx_strand_id
1 'polypeptide(L)' 'MESALTKYRSALVSHVKSSHPELDHEAVMTRILALLGALPYLECVQVRKISKCLKKWLPAARGPASM' A
#
# COMPACT_ATOMS: atom_id res chain seq x y z
N MET A 1 -1.31 -23.60 9.68
CA MET A 1 -0.35 -22.47 9.67
C MET A 1 -1.12 -21.22 9.28
N GLU A 2 -1.29 -20.25 10.18
CA GLU A 2 -1.92 -18.98 9.80
C GLU A 2 -0.95 -18.13 8.98
N SER A 3 -1.44 -17.59 7.87
CA SER A 3 -0.64 -16.71 7.00
C SER A 3 -0.38 -15.36 7.69
N ALA A 4 0.72 -14.69 7.32
CA ALA A 4 0.98 -13.33 7.77
C ALA A 4 -0.19 -12.38 7.43
N LEU A 5 -0.82 -12.59 6.27
CA LEU A 5 -1.99 -11.82 5.84
C LEU A 5 -3.19 -12.02 6.78
N THR A 6 -3.41 -13.24 7.26
CA THR A 6 -4.47 -13.54 8.23
C THR A 6 -4.26 -12.78 9.54
N LYS A 7 -3.01 -12.77 10.04
CA LYS A 7 -2.64 -12.02 11.25
C LYS A 7 -2.79 -10.50 11.09
N TYR A 8 -2.43 -9.97 9.93
CA TYR A 8 -2.64 -8.56 9.62
C TYR A 8 -4.13 -8.19 9.57
N ARG A 9 -4.96 -9.04 8.96
CA ARG A 9 -6.41 -8.85 8.91
C ARG A 9 -7.01 -8.83 10.31
N SER A 10 -6.67 -9.80 11.17
CA SER A 10 -7.20 -9.84 12.54
C SER A 10 -6.75 -8.67 13.39
N ALA A 11 -5.49 -8.25 13.27
CA ALA A 11 -4.98 -7.05 13.94
C ALA A 11 -5.71 -5.78 13.48
N LEU A 12 -5.98 -5.65 12.18
CA LEU A 12 -6.70 -4.51 11.63
C LEU A 12 -8.16 -4.47 12.10
N VAL A 13 -8.85 -5.62 12.13
CA VAL A 13 -10.19 -5.74 12.71
C VAL A 13 -10.19 -5.28 14.17
N SER A 14 -9.24 -5.79 14.97
CA SER A 14 -9.12 -5.44 16.39
C SER A 14 -8.88 -3.94 16.59
N HIS A 15 -8.02 -3.34 15.78
CA HIS A 15 -7.73 -1.91 15.84
C HIS A 15 -8.95 -1.04 15.49
N VAL A 16 -9.68 -1.39 14.43
CA VAL A 16 -10.89 -0.65 14.04
C VAL A 16 -11.97 -0.76 15.11
N LYS A 17 -12.21 -1.97 15.64
CA LYS A 17 -13.22 -2.19 16.69
C LYS A 17 -12.88 -1.48 18.01
N SER A 18 -11.61 -1.39 18.37
CA SER A 18 -11.17 -0.70 19.59
C SER A 18 -11.19 0.83 19.44
N SER A 19 -10.87 1.35 18.26
CA SER A 19 -10.87 2.79 18.00
C SER A 19 -12.27 3.35 17.73
N HIS A 20 -13.17 2.50 17.24
CA HIS A 20 -14.54 2.85 16.87
C HIS A 20 -15.55 1.79 17.37
N PRO A 21 -15.76 1.69 18.69
CA PRO A 21 -16.67 0.71 19.28
C PRO A 21 -18.14 0.91 18.87
N GLU A 22 -18.49 2.09 18.35
CA GLU A 22 -19.81 2.44 17.83
C GLU A 22 -20.16 1.80 16.49
N LEU A 23 -19.17 1.27 15.75
CA LEU A 23 -19.39 0.68 14.44
C LEU A 23 -19.94 -0.74 14.56
N ASP A 24 -20.97 -1.04 13.79
CA ASP A 24 -21.46 -2.39 13.61
C ASP A 24 -20.49 -3.25 12.79
N HIS A 25 -20.75 -4.55 12.74
CA HIS A 25 -19.87 -5.50 12.06
C HIS A 25 -19.68 -5.16 10.57
N GLU A 26 -20.76 -4.77 9.88
CA GLU A 26 -20.75 -4.48 8.45
C GLU A 26 -19.96 -3.21 8.13
N ALA A 27 -20.09 -2.17 8.95
CA ALA A 27 -19.32 -0.95 8.83
C ALA A 27 -17.82 -1.20 9.09
N VAL A 28 -17.48 -2.03 10.08
CA VAL A 28 -16.10 -2.47 10.32
C VAL A 28 -15.54 -3.21 9.11
N MET A 29 -16.29 -4.16 8.54
CA MET A 29 -15.87 -4.92 7.37
C MET A 29 -15.71 -4.04 6.13
N THR A 30 -16.64 -3.12 5.90
CA THR A 30 -16.58 -2.13 4.81
C THR A 30 -15.31 -1.30 4.89
N ARG A 31 -14.96 -0.82 6.09
CA ARG A 31 -13.75 -0.01 6.31
C ARG A 31 -12.48 -0.83 6.11
N ILE A 32 -12.46 -2.08 6.56
CA ILE A 32 -11.32 -2.98 6.35
C ILE A 32 -11.12 -3.29 4.87
N LEU A 33 -12.20 -3.58 4.14
CA LEU A 33 -12.15 -3.81 2.69
C LEU A 33 -11.68 -2.57 1.95
N ALA A 34 -12.14 -1.38 2.32
CA ALA A 34 -11.66 -0.13 1.74
C ALA A 34 -10.16 0.11 1.99
N LEU A 35 -9.68 -0.15 3.21
CA LEU A 35 -8.26 -0.02 3.56
C LEU A 35 -7.38 -1.03 2.80
N LEU A 36 -7.81 -2.29 2.72
CA LEU A 36 -7.09 -3.32 1.96
C LEU A 36 -7.15 -3.05 0.45
N GLY A 37 -8.29 -2.56 -0.05
CA GLY A 37 -8.46 -2.15 -1.44
C GLY A 37 -7.64 -0.90 -1.80
N ALA A 38 -7.27 -0.07 -0.83
CA ALA A 38 -6.37 1.07 -1.03
C ALA A 38 -4.89 0.68 -1.08
N LEU A 39 -4.49 -0.49 -0.55
CA LEU A 39 -3.09 -0.93 -0.54
C LEU A 39 -2.44 -0.98 -1.93
N PRO A 40 -3.07 -1.54 -2.98
CA PRO A 40 -2.51 -1.51 -4.34
C PRO A 40 -2.28 -0.08 -4.86
N TYR A 41 -3.15 0.87 -4.49
CA TYR A 41 -2.98 2.26 -4.89
C TYR A 41 -1.79 2.92 -4.18
N LEU A 42 -1.53 2.58 -2.92
CA LEU A 42 -0.34 3.01 -2.19
C LEU A 42 0.93 2.43 -2.80
N GLU A 43 0.92 1.15 -3.18
CA GLU A 43 2.02 0.53 -3.93
C GLU A 43 2.24 1.22 -5.28
N CYS A 44 1.19 1.52 -6.05
CA CYS A 44 1.31 2.28 -7.29
C CYS A 44 1.87 3.69 -7.08
N VAL A 45 1.57 4.35 -5.97
CA VAL A 45 2.15 5.66 -5.63
C VAL A 45 3.63 5.50 -5.27
N GLN A 46 4.01 4.48 -4.51
CA GLN A 46 5.40 4.17 -4.21
C GLN A 46 6.20 3.79 -5.46
N VAL A 47 5.68 2.93 -6.33
CA VAL A 47 6.29 2.55 -7.60
C VAL A 47 6.45 3.77 -8.51
N ARG A 48 5.49 4.69 -8.55
CA ARG A 48 5.62 5.95 -9.29
C ARG A 48 6.70 6.87 -8.71
N LYS A 49 6.83 6.95 -7.38
CA LYS A 49 7.91 7.69 -6.72
C LYS A 49 9.28 7.06 -7.01
N ILE A 50 9.40 5.74 -6.88
CA ILE A 50 10.61 4.99 -7.20
C ILE A 50 10.97 5.15 -8.67
N SER A 51 10.00 5.05 -9.58
CA SER A 51 10.20 5.27 -11.01
C SER A 51 10.65 6.71 -11.32
N LYS A 52 10.05 7.73 -10.71
CA LYS A 52 10.51 9.12 -10.83
C LYS A 52 11.93 9.30 -10.30
N CYS A 53 12.24 8.73 -9.14
CA CYS A 53 13.60 8.74 -8.60
C CYS A 53 14.55 8.05 -9.57
N LEU A 54 14.25 6.82 -10.02
CA LEU A 54 15.06 6.07 -10.96
C LEU A 54 15.29 6.84 -12.27
N LYS A 55 14.26 7.49 -12.80
CA LYS A 55 14.35 8.33 -14.02
C LYS A 55 15.18 9.59 -13.79
N LYS A 56 15.14 10.18 -12.58
CA LYS A 56 15.99 11.31 -12.15
C LYS A 56 17.46 10.89 -11.96
N TRP A 57 17.72 9.64 -11.57
CA TRP A 57 19.05 9.06 -11.49
C TRP A 57 19.57 8.50 -12.84
N LEU A 58 18.73 8.43 -13.88
CA LEU A 58 19.07 7.90 -15.21
C LEU A 58 19.63 8.92 -16.26
N PRO A 59 20.08 10.15 -15.97
CA PRO A 59 20.80 10.94 -16.97
C PRO A 59 22.31 10.91 -16.69
N ALA A 60 23.00 9.84 -17.14
CA ALA A 60 24.47 9.85 -17.27
C ALA A 60 25.08 8.75 -18.17
N ALA A 61 24.29 7.80 -18.71
CA ALA A 61 24.86 6.67 -19.48
C ALA A 61 24.79 6.83 -21.02
N ARG A 62 24.50 8.04 -21.53
CA ARG A 62 24.56 8.34 -22.98
C ARG A 62 25.37 9.61 -23.20
N GLY A 63 26.69 9.47 -23.09
CA GLY A 63 27.64 10.36 -23.75
C GLY A 63 27.63 10.12 -25.27
N PRO A 64 28.04 11.11 -26.08
CA PRO A 64 27.73 11.20 -27.50
C PRO A 64 28.38 10.07 -28.31
N ALA A 65 27.63 9.52 -29.26
CA ALA A 65 28.19 8.68 -30.31
C ALA A 65 29.20 9.55 -31.10
N SER A 66 30.49 9.26 -30.93
CA SER A 66 31.57 9.88 -31.69
C SER A 66 31.38 9.59 -33.18
N MET A 67 31.36 10.66 -33.98
CA MET A 67 31.55 10.65 -35.44
C MET A 67 33.02 10.46 -35.80
#